data_AF-A0A0P6YTC0-F1
#
_entry.id   AF-A0A0P6YTC0-F1
#
_cell.length_a   1.000
_cell.length_b   1.000
_cell.length_c   1.000
_cell.angle_alpha   90.00
_cell.angle_beta   90.00
_cell.angle_gamma   90.00
#
_symmetry.space_group_name_H-M   'P 1'
#
loop_
_entity.id
_entity.type
_entity.pdbx_description
1 polymer ?
#
loop_
_entity_poly.entity_id
_entity_poly.type
_entity_poly.pdbx_seq_one_letter_code
_entity_poly.pdbx_strand_id
1 'polypeptide(L)'
;MFPISYRLIILLLLSLALLGCQARSQPAHDATVEAALRDLSSPLSRAEIEQFMGFAIPAEATNVHTQGEVALDTMVIARFDLPASALDAWLTTVPITEALQHTPDLFASLPAPYPEAKPWWQLDSLNLQPEQYRYGYQFINGKSYQILVVQLQPSDQLLTIYLQVFNI
;
A
#
# COMPACT_ATOMS: atom_id res chain seq x y z
N MET A 1 83.74 14.72 36.92
CA MET A 1 83.77 16.16 37.23
C MET A 1 82.64 16.80 36.43
N PHE A 2 81.53 17.18 37.07
CA PHE A 2 80.41 17.87 36.42
C PHE A 2 80.84 19.29 36.01
N PRO A 3 80.22 19.87 34.96
CA PRO A 3 79.24 20.89 35.32
C PRO A 3 77.93 20.85 34.51
N ILE A 4 76.88 21.10 35.28
CA ILE A 4 75.54 21.54 34.92
C ILE A 4 75.65 22.89 34.18
N SER A 5 74.84 23.12 33.12
CA SER A 5 74.11 24.40 32.92
C SER A 5 73.28 24.43 31.61
N TYR A 6 71.99 24.14 31.75
CA TYR A 6 70.93 25.13 31.49
C TYR A 6 70.86 25.83 30.11
N ARG A 7 70.87 25.12 28.97
CA ARG A 7 70.31 25.67 27.72
C ARG A 7 69.62 24.58 26.92
N LEU A 8 68.42 24.90 26.42
CA LEU A 8 67.54 24.09 25.56
C LEU A 8 66.51 23.19 26.29
N ILE A 9 65.86 23.73 27.31
CA ILE A 9 64.43 23.46 27.59
C ILE A 9 63.60 24.35 26.65
N ILE A 10 63.78 24.18 25.33
CA ILE A 10 62.96 24.79 24.27
C ILE A 10 63.07 23.84 23.07
N LEU A 11 62.46 22.66 23.17
CA LEU A 11 62.09 21.81 22.04
C LEU A 11 61.12 20.71 22.52
N LEU A 12 60.32 21.05 23.54
CA LEU A 12 59.04 20.40 23.79
C LEU A 12 58.01 21.20 22.97
N LEU A 13 57.11 20.51 22.27
CA LEU A 13 55.95 21.03 21.53
C LEU A 13 56.10 21.22 20.01
N LEU A 14 56.60 20.22 19.26
CA LEU A 14 56.41 20.22 17.79
C LEU A 14 56.35 18.81 17.15
N SER A 15 55.85 17.82 17.89
CA SER A 15 55.63 16.45 17.37
C SER A 15 54.24 15.89 17.73
N LEU A 16 53.24 16.75 17.91
CA LEU A 16 51.81 16.39 17.91
C LEU A 16 51.16 16.90 16.61
N ALA A 17 51.56 16.35 15.46
CA ALA A 17 50.84 16.56 14.21
C ALA A 17 51.13 15.46 13.18
N LEU A 18 51.26 14.20 13.61
CA LEU A 18 50.93 13.09 12.72
C LEU A 18 49.43 12.86 12.87
N LEU A 19 48.68 13.72 12.15
CA LEU A 19 47.28 13.49 11.87
C LEU A 19 47.12 12.05 11.42
N GLY A 20 46.30 11.30 12.16
CA GLY A 20 45.74 10.08 11.64
C GLY A 20 45.04 10.41 10.33
N CYS A 21 45.64 10.02 9.22
CA CYS A 21 44.89 9.68 8.02
C CYS A 21 44.06 8.44 8.35
N GLN A 22 42.99 8.63 9.13
CA GLN A 22 41.82 7.80 8.94
C GLN A 22 41.38 8.10 7.52
N ALA A 23 41.70 7.19 6.60
CA ALA A 23 40.99 7.07 5.35
C ALA A 23 39.52 6.89 5.75
N ARG A 24 38.79 7.99 5.80
CA ARG A 24 37.34 8.00 5.84
C ARG A 24 36.95 7.52 4.45
N SER A 25 36.95 6.19 4.28
CA SER A 25 36.08 5.58 3.29
C SER A 25 34.73 6.26 3.49
N GLN A 26 34.22 6.85 2.44
CA GLN A 26 32.95 7.53 2.41
C GLN A 26 31.95 6.48 1.94
N PRO A 27 31.37 5.62 2.82
CA PRO A 27 30.26 4.80 2.39
C PRO A 27 28.99 5.66 2.46
N ALA A 28 28.04 5.36 1.58
CA ALA A 28 26.64 5.69 1.77
C ALA A 28 26.17 7.14 1.49
N HIS A 29 26.62 7.78 0.41
CA HIS A 29 25.75 8.77 -0.24
C HIS A 29 24.94 8.13 -1.37
N ASP A 30 25.57 7.35 -2.25
CA ASP A 30 24.86 6.65 -3.34
C ASP A 30 23.93 5.54 -2.85
N ALA A 31 24.37 4.72 -1.88
CA ALA A 31 23.53 3.66 -1.32
C ALA A 31 22.25 4.19 -0.64
N THR A 32 22.28 5.43 -0.15
CA THR A 32 21.14 6.05 0.54
C THR A 32 20.14 6.62 -0.46
N VAL A 33 20.60 7.18 -1.58
CA VAL A 33 19.73 7.66 -2.66
C VAL A 33 19.12 6.48 -3.42
N GLU A 34 19.90 5.45 -3.74
CA GLU A 34 19.37 4.23 -4.37
C GLU A 34 18.42 3.46 -3.45
N ALA A 35 18.70 3.41 -2.13
CA ALA A 35 17.77 2.85 -1.16
C ALA A 35 16.49 3.69 -1.03
N ALA A 36 16.59 5.02 -0.98
CA ALA A 36 15.42 5.90 -0.93
C ALA A 36 14.59 5.84 -2.23
N LEU A 37 15.23 5.73 -3.39
CA LEU A 37 14.56 5.55 -4.68
C LEU A 37 13.95 4.15 -4.81
N ARG A 38 14.59 3.12 -4.23
CA ARG A 38 14.02 1.77 -4.14
C ARG A 38 12.81 1.74 -3.22
N ASP A 39 12.84 2.47 -2.11
CA ASP A 39 11.72 2.60 -1.17
C ASP A 39 10.49 3.23 -1.86
N LEU A 40 10.73 4.27 -2.68
CA LEU A 40 9.71 4.88 -3.54
C LEU A 40 9.17 3.97 -4.67
N SER A 41 9.80 2.82 -4.92
CA SER A 41 9.40 1.87 -5.98
C SER A 41 8.79 0.58 -5.44
N SER A 42 8.70 0.44 -4.11
CA SER A 42 8.17 -0.78 -3.50
C SER A 42 6.66 -0.86 -3.71
N PRO A 43 6.11 -2.03 -4.08
CA PRO A 43 4.67 -2.22 -4.13
C PRO A 43 4.07 -1.92 -2.76
N LEU A 44 2.96 -1.19 -2.74
CA LEU A 44 2.23 -0.87 -1.51
C LEU A 44 1.86 -2.15 -0.76
N SER A 45 2.11 -2.16 0.54
CA SER A 45 1.68 -3.22 1.42
C SER A 45 0.16 -3.21 1.60
N ARG A 46 -0.41 -4.36 1.93
CA ARG A 46 -1.83 -4.47 2.31
C ARG A 46 -2.20 -3.50 3.44
N ALA A 47 -1.31 -3.32 4.42
CA ALA A 47 -1.54 -2.43 5.55
C ALA A 47 -1.67 -0.95 5.12
N GLU A 48 -0.82 -0.50 4.19
CA GLU A 48 -0.91 0.86 3.64
C GLU A 48 -2.20 1.07 2.84
N ILE A 49 -2.63 0.05 2.10
CA ILE A 49 -3.88 0.10 1.34
C ILE A 49 -5.10 0.11 2.27
N GLU A 50 -5.14 -0.74 3.29
CA GLU A 50 -6.20 -0.74 4.31
C GLU A 50 -6.23 0.58 5.10
N GLN A 51 -5.07 1.16 5.40
CA GLN A 51 -4.99 2.49 6.00
C GLN A 51 -5.57 3.56 5.08
N PHE A 52 -5.27 3.53 3.78
CA PHE A 52 -5.86 4.45 2.82
C PHE A 52 -7.39 4.28 2.69
N MET A 53 -7.87 3.04 2.71
CA MET A 53 -9.30 2.72 2.65
C MET A 53 -10.03 3.13 3.94
N GLY A 54 -9.35 3.18 5.08
CA GLY A 54 -9.96 3.48 6.37
C GLY A 54 -10.73 2.30 6.99
N PHE A 55 -10.55 1.10 6.45
CA PHE A 55 -11.10 -0.16 6.96
C PHE A 55 -10.22 -1.34 6.54
N ALA A 56 -10.34 -2.47 7.24
CA ALA A 56 -9.57 -3.67 6.95
C ALA A 56 -10.28 -4.58 5.93
N ILE A 57 -9.51 -5.28 5.10
CA ILE A 57 -10.00 -6.46 4.39
C ILE A 57 -10.18 -7.56 5.43
N PRO A 58 -11.27 -8.35 5.40
CA PRO A 58 -11.53 -9.40 6.39
C PRO A 58 -10.36 -10.38 6.53
N ALA A 59 -10.19 -10.94 7.74
CA ALA A 59 -9.12 -11.89 8.02
C ALA A 59 -9.36 -13.24 7.32
N GLU A 60 -10.63 -13.59 7.14
CA GLU A 60 -11.14 -14.77 6.44
C GLU A 60 -11.11 -14.64 4.91
N ALA A 61 -10.74 -13.47 4.37
CA ALA A 61 -10.66 -13.26 2.94
C ALA A 61 -9.54 -14.11 2.31
N THR A 62 -9.84 -14.71 1.17
CA THR A 62 -8.90 -15.50 0.36
C THR A 62 -8.68 -14.84 -1.00
N ASN A 63 -7.67 -15.28 -1.76
CA ASN A 63 -7.35 -14.71 -3.09
C ASN A 63 -7.28 -13.18 -3.07
N VAL A 64 -6.62 -12.63 -2.05
CA VAL A 64 -6.53 -11.19 -1.81
C VAL A 64 -5.52 -10.59 -2.78
N HIS A 65 -6.00 -9.66 -3.59
CA HIS A 65 -5.20 -8.85 -4.50
C HIS A 65 -5.47 -7.39 -4.22
N THR A 66 -4.42 -6.58 -4.15
CA THR A 66 -4.51 -5.16 -3.84
C THR A 66 -3.55 -4.39 -4.74
N GLN A 67 -3.94 -3.19 -5.16
CA GLN A 67 -3.09 -2.29 -5.94
C GLN A 67 -3.45 -0.84 -5.63
N GLY A 68 -2.46 0.04 -5.63
CA GLY A 68 -2.66 1.48 -5.53
C GLY A 68 -1.59 2.23 -6.30
N GLU A 69 -1.79 3.53 -6.43
CA GLU A 69 -0.74 4.45 -6.87
C GLU A 69 0.30 4.61 -5.75
N VAL A 70 1.58 4.66 -6.11
CA VAL A 70 2.72 4.70 -5.16
C VAL A 70 2.60 5.79 -4.09
N ALA A 71 2.04 6.96 -4.43
CA ALA A 71 1.86 8.06 -3.49
C ALA A 71 0.57 7.95 -2.64
N LEU A 72 -0.31 7.00 -2.96
CA LEU A 72 -1.65 6.87 -2.36
C LEU A 72 -2.46 8.18 -2.42
N ASP A 73 -2.25 8.99 -3.45
CA ASP A 73 -2.91 10.29 -3.56
C ASP A 73 -4.29 10.19 -4.21
N THR A 74 -4.47 9.22 -5.12
CA THR A 74 -5.67 9.19 -5.97
C THR A 74 -6.58 8.01 -5.68
N MET A 75 -6.08 6.77 -5.77
CA MET A 75 -6.94 5.58 -5.73
C MET A 75 -6.23 4.32 -5.25
N VAL A 76 -6.97 3.45 -4.58
CA VAL A 76 -6.59 2.05 -4.35
C VAL A 76 -7.72 1.13 -4.80
N ILE A 77 -7.36 -0.10 -5.14
CA ILE A 77 -8.29 -1.15 -5.47
C ILE A 77 -7.96 -2.42 -4.69
N ALA A 78 -8.98 -3.22 -4.43
CA ALA A 78 -8.82 -4.55 -3.89
C ALA A 78 -9.80 -5.53 -4.56
N ARG A 79 -9.37 -6.76 -4.74
CA ARG A 79 -10.22 -7.89 -5.10
C ARG A 79 -9.92 -9.03 -4.14
N PHE A 80 -10.94 -9.64 -3.58
CA PHE A 80 -10.77 -10.82 -2.73
C PHE A 80 -12.03 -11.66 -2.72
N ASP A 81 -11.89 -12.91 -2.30
CA ASP A 81 -13.00 -13.81 -2.10
C ASP A 81 -13.35 -13.88 -0.61
N LEU A 82 -14.64 -13.83 -0.29
CA LEU A 82 -15.17 -13.77 1.08
C LEU A 82 -16.28 -14.82 1.27
N PRO A 83 -16.28 -15.59 2.38
CA PRO A 83 -17.41 -16.45 2.70
C PRO A 83 -18.72 -15.64 2.76
N ALA A 84 -19.78 -16.14 2.14
CA ALA A 84 -21.06 -15.42 2.08
C ALA A 84 -21.62 -15.09 3.47
N SER A 85 -21.37 -15.96 4.46
CA SER A 85 -21.76 -15.76 5.86
C SER A 85 -21.01 -14.63 6.58
N ALA A 86 -19.88 -14.17 6.04
CA ALA A 86 -19.05 -13.10 6.62
C ALA A 86 -19.36 -11.73 6.03
N LEU A 87 -20.12 -11.66 4.93
CA LEU A 87 -20.39 -10.42 4.20
C LEU A 87 -21.02 -9.36 5.09
N ASP A 88 -22.12 -9.67 5.76
CA ASP A 88 -22.87 -8.69 6.53
C ASP A 88 -22.04 -8.12 7.69
N ALA A 89 -21.31 -8.99 8.40
CA ALA A 89 -20.42 -8.58 9.49
C ALA A 89 -19.33 -7.63 8.98
N TRP A 90 -18.71 -7.96 7.85
CA TRP A 90 -17.69 -7.09 7.25
C TRP A 90 -18.27 -5.75 6.77
N LEU A 91 -19.43 -5.74 6.11
CA LEU A 91 -20.05 -4.50 5.62
C LEU A 91 -20.32 -3.49 6.76
N THR A 92 -20.53 -3.95 8.01
CA THR A 92 -20.65 -3.04 9.17
C THR A 92 -19.36 -2.30 9.53
N THR A 93 -18.20 -2.77 9.04
CA THR A 93 -16.89 -2.16 9.27
C THR A 93 -16.50 -1.17 8.19
N VAL A 94 -17.18 -1.23 7.04
CA VAL A 94 -16.92 -0.39 5.88
C VAL A 94 -17.68 0.93 6.05
N PRO A 95 -17.13 2.09 5.66
CA PRO A 95 -17.82 3.38 5.73
C PRO A 95 -18.85 3.51 4.59
N ILE A 96 -19.73 2.51 4.44
CA ILE A 96 -20.93 2.61 3.62
C ILE A 96 -22.16 2.38 4.50
N THR A 97 -23.10 3.31 4.45
CA THR A 97 -24.36 3.26 5.19
C THR A 97 -25.55 2.89 4.31
N GLU A 98 -25.38 3.02 3.00
CA GLU A 98 -26.41 2.62 2.04
C GLU A 98 -26.41 1.11 1.84
N ALA A 99 -27.62 0.54 1.71
CA ALA A 99 -27.76 -0.87 1.37
C ALA A 99 -27.21 -1.11 -0.04
N LEU A 100 -26.56 -2.26 -0.24
CA LEU A 100 -26.13 -2.66 -1.58
C LEU A 100 -27.35 -2.87 -2.48
N GLN A 101 -27.26 -2.34 -3.69
CA GLN A 101 -28.34 -2.31 -4.68
C GLN A 101 -28.10 -3.35 -5.79
N HIS A 102 -29.16 -3.81 -6.42
CA HIS A 102 -29.11 -4.68 -7.61
C HIS A 102 -29.26 -3.90 -8.93
N THR A 103 -29.23 -2.57 -8.84
CA THR A 103 -29.36 -1.69 -10.01
C THR A 103 -28.13 -1.81 -10.90
N PRO A 104 -28.32 -1.83 -12.23
CA PRO A 104 -27.19 -1.82 -13.14
C PRO A 104 -26.27 -0.63 -12.91
N ASP A 105 -24.99 -0.89 -12.65
CA ASP A 105 -23.96 0.13 -12.48
C ASP A 105 -22.81 -0.11 -13.45
N LEU A 106 -22.24 0.99 -13.97
CA LEU A 106 -21.12 0.92 -14.93
C LEU A 106 -19.89 0.24 -14.31
N PHE A 107 -19.72 0.31 -12.99
CA PHE A 107 -18.63 -0.33 -12.25
C PHE A 107 -18.51 -1.82 -12.56
N ALA A 108 -19.65 -2.53 -12.69
CA ALA A 108 -19.68 -3.96 -13.01
C ALA A 108 -19.14 -4.33 -14.40
N SER A 109 -18.81 -3.32 -15.22
CA SER A 109 -18.26 -3.47 -16.57
C SER A 109 -16.90 -2.79 -16.75
N LEU A 110 -16.33 -2.19 -15.69
CA LEU A 110 -15.08 -1.45 -15.81
C LEU A 110 -13.85 -2.39 -15.90
N PRO A 111 -12.89 -2.08 -16.79
CA PRO A 111 -11.62 -2.77 -16.82
C PRO A 111 -10.79 -2.44 -15.57
N ALA A 112 -9.69 -3.17 -15.39
CA ALA A 112 -8.73 -2.89 -14.31
C ALA A 112 -8.18 -1.46 -14.44
N PRO A 113 -8.24 -0.63 -13.37
CA PRO A 113 -7.68 0.72 -13.41
C PRO A 113 -6.16 0.76 -13.55
N TYR A 114 -5.49 -0.29 -13.09
CA TYR A 114 -4.04 -0.43 -13.13
C TYR A 114 -3.62 -1.54 -14.10
N PRO A 115 -2.57 -1.35 -14.92
CA PRO A 115 -2.03 -2.40 -15.78
C PRO A 115 -1.66 -3.69 -15.04
N GLU A 116 -1.06 -3.56 -13.86
CA GLU A 116 -0.64 -4.65 -12.97
C GLU A 116 -1.83 -5.43 -12.41
N ALA A 117 -3.01 -4.79 -12.38
CA ALA A 117 -4.24 -5.39 -11.89
C ALA A 117 -4.99 -6.21 -12.95
N LYS A 118 -4.69 -6.02 -14.25
CA LYS A 118 -5.36 -6.72 -15.35
C LYS A 118 -5.44 -8.25 -15.20
N PRO A 119 -4.38 -8.96 -14.75
CA PRO A 119 -4.42 -10.42 -14.68
C PRO A 119 -5.44 -10.97 -13.67
N TRP A 120 -5.77 -10.21 -12.62
CA TRP A 120 -6.60 -10.68 -11.52
C TRP A 120 -7.89 -9.88 -11.32
N TRP A 121 -8.04 -8.69 -11.91
CA TRP A 121 -9.30 -7.94 -11.85
C TRP A 121 -10.38 -8.64 -12.69
N GLN A 122 -10.18 -8.76 -14.00
CA GLN A 122 -11.02 -9.50 -14.95
C GLN A 122 -12.56 -9.29 -14.83
N LEU A 123 -13.01 -8.18 -14.21
CA LEU A 123 -14.43 -7.92 -13.96
C LEU A 123 -15.23 -7.76 -15.27
N ASP A 124 -14.66 -7.02 -16.22
CA ASP A 124 -15.16 -6.83 -17.58
C ASP A 124 -15.32 -8.15 -18.36
N SER A 125 -14.55 -9.18 -18.01
CA SER A 125 -14.61 -10.50 -18.64
C SER A 125 -15.73 -11.39 -18.11
N LEU A 126 -16.35 -11.04 -16.97
CA LEU A 126 -17.38 -11.88 -16.32
C LEU A 126 -18.76 -11.77 -16.99
N ASN A 127 -19.03 -10.68 -17.73
CA ASN A 127 -20.33 -10.43 -18.36
C ASN A 127 -21.52 -10.63 -17.40
N LEU A 128 -21.44 -9.99 -16.23
CA LEU A 128 -22.36 -10.18 -15.11
C LEU A 128 -23.80 -9.79 -15.45
N GLN A 129 -24.75 -10.64 -15.08
CA GLN A 129 -26.16 -10.29 -15.05
C GLN A 129 -26.51 -9.52 -13.76
N PRO A 130 -27.54 -8.64 -13.76
CA PRO A 130 -27.90 -7.83 -12.57
C PRO A 130 -28.17 -8.64 -11.30
N GLU A 131 -28.69 -9.86 -11.41
CA GLU A 131 -28.92 -10.77 -10.29
C GLU A 131 -27.64 -11.37 -9.71
N GLN A 132 -26.54 -11.32 -10.45
CA GLN A 132 -25.24 -11.89 -10.06
C GLN A 132 -24.36 -10.91 -9.28
N TYR A 133 -24.84 -9.70 -9.01
CA TYR A 133 -24.11 -8.77 -8.17
C TYR A 133 -24.99 -7.86 -7.33
N ARG A 134 -24.34 -7.29 -6.32
CA ARG A 134 -24.85 -6.20 -5.50
C ARG A 134 -23.80 -5.10 -5.46
N TYR A 135 -24.22 -3.85 -5.61
CA TYR A 135 -23.33 -2.69 -5.72
C TYR A 135 -23.59 -1.66 -4.62
N GLY A 136 -22.55 -1.01 -4.14
CA GLY A 136 -22.62 0.14 -3.25
C GLY A 136 -21.70 1.26 -3.73
N TYR A 137 -22.22 2.48 -3.74
CA TYR A 137 -21.45 3.70 -3.96
C TYR A 137 -21.73 4.67 -2.83
N GLN A 138 -20.68 5.22 -2.23
CA GLN A 138 -20.87 6.33 -1.29
C GLN A 138 -19.67 7.26 -1.23
N PHE A 139 -19.94 8.55 -1.06
CA PHE A 139 -18.94 9.56 -0.76
C PHE A 139 -18.99 9.93 0.72
N ILE A 140 -17.90 9.72 1.44
CA ILE A 140 -17.77 10.05 2.87
C ILE A 140 -16.37 10.61 3.14
N ASN A 141 -16.29 11.74 3.85
CA ASN A 141 -15.04 12.35 4.34
C ASN A 141 -13.96 12.56 3.25
N GLY A 142 -14.35 13.00 2.05
CA GLY A 142 -13.39 13.26 0.96
C GLY A 142 -12.96 12.01 0.18
N LYS A 143 -13.54 10.85 0.48
CA LYS A 143 -13.32 9.60 -0.26
C LYS A 143 -14.61 9.08 -0.85
N SER A 144 -14.50 8.52 -2.05
CA SER A 144 -15.55 7.71 -2.66
C SER A 144 -15.22 6.24 -2.55
N TYR A 145 -16.23 5.45 -2.21
CA TYR A 145 -16.17 4.01 -2.04
C TYR A 145 -17.08 3.37 -3.08
N GLN A 146 -16.52 2.48 -3.89
CA GLN A 146 -17.24 1.62 -4.81
C GLN A 146 -17.01 0.17 -4.43
N ILE A 147 -18.11 -0.55 -4.22
CA ILE A 147 -18.12 -1.93 -3.75
C ILE A 147 -19.02 -2.73 -4.67
N LEU A 148 -18.50 -3.81 -5.23
CA LEU A 148 -19.28 -4.78 -5.98
C LEU A 148 -19.08 -6.15 -5.37
N VAL A 149 -20.18 -6.73 -4.94
CA VAL A 149 -20.24 -8.09 -4.41
C VAL A 149 -20.77 -8.96 -5.53
N VAL A 150 -19.92 -9.83 -6.08
CA VAL A 150 -20.26 -10.75 -7.16
C VAL A 150 -20.60 -12.12 -6.58
N GLN A 151 -21.73 -12.65 -7.04
CA GLN A 151 -22.27 -13.96 -6.68
C GLN A 151 -22.81 -14.61 -7.95
N LEU A 152 -22.04 -15.52 -8.58
CA LEU A 152 -22.39 -16.04 -9.90
C LEU A 152 -23.60 -16.98 -9.84
N GLN A 153 -23.78 -17.68 -8.73
CA GLN A 153 -24.94 -18.52 -8.45
C GLN A 153 -25.50 -18.22 -7.04
N PRO A 154 -26.83 -18.26 -6.84
CA PRO A 154 -27.45 -18.01 -5.53
C PRO A 154 -26.95 -18.93 -4.40
N SER A 155 -26.45 -20.13 -4.74
CA SER A 155 -25.93 -21.11 -3.80
C SER A 155 -24.45 -20.94 -3.47
N ASP A 156 -23.76 -19.98 -4.09
CA ASP A 156 -22.33 -19.78 -3.87
C ASP A 156 -22.04 -19.40 -2.41
N GLN A 157 -21.18 -20.20 -1.77
CA GLN A 157 -20.72 -19.94 -0.40
C GLN A 157 -19.56 -18.96 -0.34
N LEU A 158 -18.98 -18.64 -1.50
CA LEU A 158 -17.84 -17.74 -1.65
C LEU A 158 -18.23 -16.63 -2.63
N LEU A 159 -18.13 -15.39 -2.18
CA LEU A 159 -18.45 -14.19 -2.94
C LEU A 159 -17.14 -13.55 -3.38
N THR A 160 -17.09 -13.00 -4.60
CA THR A 160 -15.95 -12.19 -5.02
C THR A 160 -16.28 -10.72 -4.82
N ILE A 161 -15.43 -10.03 -4.07
CA ILE A 161 -15.58 -8.62 -3.75
C ILE A 161 -14.62 -7.82 -4.63
N TYR A 162 -15.13 -6.78 -5.27
CA TYR A 162 -14.34 -5.75 -5.95
C TYR A 162 -14.52 -4.42 -5.24
N LEU A 163 -13.38 -3.77 -4.96
CA LEU A 163 -13.32 -2.49 -4.28
C LEU A 163 -12.53 -1.49 -5.11
N GLN A 164 -13.06 -0.28 -5.22
CA GLN A 164 -12.30 0.91 -5.59
C GLN A 164 -12.56 2.00 -4.56
N VAL A 165 -11.48 2.57 -4.02
CA VAL A 165 -11.55 3.71 -3.10
C VAL A 165 -10.68 4.81 -3.67
N PHE A 166 -11.23 6.01 -3.82
CA PHE A 166 -10.51 7.15 -4.39
C PHE A 166 -10.75 8.42 -3.59
N ASN A 167 -9.72 9.26 -3.53
CA ASN A 167 -9.86 10.63 -3.05
C ASN A 167 -10.54 11.48 -4.14
N ILE A 168 -11.35 12.45 -3.72
CA ILE A 168 -11.90 13.49 -4.61
C ILE A 168 -11.28 14.85 -4.28
#